data_AF-A0AAV0ULT5-F1
#
_entry.id   AF-A0AAV0ULT5-F1
#
_cell.length_a   1.000
_cell.length_b   1.000
_cell.length_c   1.000
_cell.angle_alpha   90.00
_cell.angle_beta   90.00
_cell.angle_gamma   90.00
#
_symmetry.space_group_name_H-M   'P 1'
#
loop_
_entity.id
_entity.type
_entity.pdbx_description
1 polymer ?
#
loop_
_entity_poly.entity_id
_entity_poly.type
_entity_poly.pdbx_seq_one_letter_code
_entity_poly.pdbx_strand_id
1 'polypeptide(L)'
;MDVRIYYNLLDDIALDLCFEVHAQISLYGWSLEEIYDVEPIERQIDTTVVEQDSVFVSCLQCKRQVHASRYTNHLEKCLTGSRRMITPKQRQDAARETERKQLQILSKPQLYRAGAP
;
A
#
# COMPACT_ATOMS: atom_id res chain seq x y z
N MET A 1 4.91 5.21 29.22
CA MET A 1 4.15 5.65 28.02
C MET A 1 4.18 4.49 27.04
N ASP A 2 3.02 4.03 26.54
CA ASP A 2 2.97 2.90 25.59
C ASP A 2 3.59 3.36 24.27
N VAL A 3 4.63 2.67 23.82
CA VAL A 3 5.42 2.99 22.61
C VAL A 3 4.53 3.12 21.38
N ARG A 4 3.39 2.41 21.36
CA ARG A 4 2.40 2.48 20.25
C ARG A 4 1.68 3.82 20.20
N ILE A 5 1.42 4.44 21.34
CA ILE A 5 0.79 5.77 21.40
C ILE A 5 1.74 6.82 20.81
N TYR A 6 3.04 6.69 21.09
CA TYR A 6 4.06 7.57 20.54
C TYR A 6 4.18 7.46 19.02
N TYR A 7 4.16 6.24 18.47
CA TYR A 7 4.19 6.05 17.02
C TYR A 7 2.91 6.57 16.33
N ASN A 8 1.74 6.33 16.90
CA ASN A 8 0.49 6.86 16.34
C ASN A 8 0.49 8.39 16.31
N LEU A 9 0.99 9.04 17.38
CA LEU A 9 1.12 10.50 17.41
C LEU A 9 2.12 11.02 16.37
N LEU A 10 3.24 10.31 16.16
CA LEU A 10 4.20 10.67 15.11
C LEU A 10 3.60 10.51 13.71
N ASP A 11 2.86 9.43 13.48
CA ASP A 11 2.20 9.17 12.20
C ASP A 11 1.13 10.23 11.92
N ASP A 12 0.32 10.61 12.90
CA ASP A 12 -0.69 11.68 12.76
C ASP A 12 -0.03 13.03 12.41
N ILE A 13 1.04 13.42 13.12
CA ILE A 13 1.78 14.65 12.85
C ILE A 13 2.41 14.63 11.44
N ALA A 14 3.00 13.50 11.05
CA ALA A 14 3.64 13.34 9.75
C ALA A 14 2.61 13.41 8.61
N LEU A 15 1.44 12.79 8.79
CA LEU A 15 0.36 12.81 7.82
C LEU A 15 -0.22 14.21 7.65
N ASP A 16 -0.45 14.94 8.75
CA ASP A 16 -0.95 16.32 8.71
C ASP A 16 -0.04 17.23 7.87
N LEU A 17 1.28 17.16 8.12
CA LEU A 17 2.28 17.90 7.33
C LEU A 17 2.24 17.51 5.84
N CYS A 18 2.11 16.22 5.54
CA CYS A 18 2.05 15.74 4.16
C CYS A 18 0.79 16.24 3.43
N PHE A 19 -0.36 16.27 4.10
CA PHE A 19 -1.59 16.78 3.52
C PHE A 19 -1.55 18.28 3.28
N GLU A 20 -0.95 19.06 4.19
CA GLU A 20 -0.79 20.50 4.03
C GLU A 20 0.07 20.85 2.82
N VAL A 21 1.25 20.22 2.68
CA VAL A 21 2.14 20.41 1.53
C VAL A 21 1.47 19.93 0.23
N HIS A 22 0.78 18.79 0.27
CA HIS A 22 0.05 18.29 -0.90
C HIS A 22 -1.07 19.27 -1.33
N ALA A 23 -1.78 19.88 -0.39
CA ALA A 23 -2.79 20.89 -0.71
C ALA A 23 -2.15 22.14 -1.35
N GLN A 24 -1.04 22.64 -0.79
CA GLN A 24 -0.28 23.78 -1.33
C GLN A 24 0.14 23.56 -2.79
N ILE A 25 0.68 22.38 -3.10
CA ILE A 25 1.13 22.05 -4.46
C ILE A 25 -0.05 21.75 -5.40
N SER A 26 -0.96 20.87 -4.98
CA SER A 26 -1.99 20.32 -5.87
C SER A 26 -3.23 21.19 -6.04
N LEU A 27 -3.60 21.99 -5.02
CA LEU A 27 -4.80 22.85 -5.06
C LEU A 27 -4.46 24.31 -5.35
N TYR A 28 -3.40 24.82 -4.72
CA TYR A 28 -3.01 26.22 -4.83
C TYR A 28 -1.94 26.45 -5.91
N GLY A 29 -1.38 25.37 -6.47
CA GLY A 29 -0.45 25.43 -7.59
C GLY A 29 0.92 26.00 -7.21
N TRP A 30 1.25 26.04 -5.92
CA TRP A 30 2.52 26.59 -5.47
C TRP A 30 3.67 25.68 -5.91
N SER A 31 4.73 26.29 -6.43
CA SER A 31 5.96 25.55 -6.71
C SER A 31 6.70 25.23 -5.41
N LEU A 32 7.54 24.20 -5.46
CA LEU A 32 8.40 23.86 -4.31
C LEU A 32 9.33 25.03 -3.94
N GLU A 33 9.72 25.86 -4.91
CA GLU A 33 10.51 27.07 -4.65
C GLU A 33 9.70 28.18 -3.95
N GLU A 34 8.38 28.22 -4.15
CA GLU A 34 7.48 29.18 -3.48
C GLU A 34 7.12 28.73 -2.06
N ILE A 35 7.08 27.41 -1.80
CA ILE A 35 6.79 26.83 -0.49
C ILE A 35 8.01 26.89 0.43
N TYR A 36 9.20 26.67 -0.14
CA TYR A 36 10.45 26.63 0.60
C TYR A 36 11.30 27.84 0.20
N ASP A 37 11.26 28.88 1.04
CA ASP A 37 12.12 30.08 0.96
C ASP A 37 13.58 29.73 1.37
N VAL A 38 14.15 28.74 0.68
CA VAL A 38 15.47 28.19 0.96
C VAL A 38 16.19 28.05 -0.37
N GLU A 39 17.35 28.68 -0.49
CA GLU A 39 18.19 28.55 -1.67
C GLU A 39 18.43 27.06 -1.99
N PRO A 40 18.29 26.62 -3.25
CA PRO A 40 18.54 25.24 -3.62
C PRO A 40 19.96 24.89 -3.21
N ILE A 41 20.09 23.87 -2.35
CA ILE A 41 21.39 23.35 -1.95
C ILE A 41 22.00 22.72 -3.21
N GLU A 42 22.89 23.44 -3.88
CA GLU A 42 23.76 22.92 -4.94
C GLU A 42 24.77 21.94 -4.33
N ARG A 43 24.30 20.79 -3.85
CA ARG A 43 25.18 19.66 -3.61
C ARG A 43 25.42 19.02 -4.97
N GLN A 44 26.62 19.21 -5.51
CA GLN A 44 27.20 18.27 -6.45
C GLN A 44 27.23 16.91 -5.76
N ILE A 45 26.17 16.13 -5.97
CA ILE A 45 26.20 14.72 -5.63
C ILE A 45 27.11 14.13 -6.70
N ASP A 46 28.34 13.79 -6.32
CA ASP A 46 29.22 12.93 -7.12
C ASP A 46 28.56 11.56 -7.24
N THR A 47 27.51 11.45 -8.04
CA THR A 47 26.95 10.17 -8.46
C THR A 47 27.94 9.63 -9.48
N THR A 48 28.96 8.91 -9.01
CA THR A 48 29.59 7.91 -9.85
C THR A 48 28.46 7.08 -10.43
N VAL A 49 28.32 7.04 -11.76
CA VAL A 49 27.32 6.24 -12.44
C VAL A 49 27.66 4.78 -12.14
N VAL A 50 27.14 4.26 -11.02
CA VAL A 50 27.28 2.86 -10.67
C VAL A 50 26.36 2.13 -11.63
N GLU A 51 26.92 1.28 -12.48
CA GLU A 51 26.13 0.39 -13.34
C GLU A 51 25.12 -0.36 -12.47
N GLN A 52 23.84 0.01 -12.62
CA GLN A 52 22.74 -0.47 -11.77
C GLN A 52 22.56 -2.00 -11.83
N ASP A 53 23.19 -2.65 -12.81
CA ASP A 53 23.14 -4.09 -13.10
C ASP A 53 24.06 -4.96 -12.23
N SER A 54 24.80 -4.36 -11.29
CA SER A 54 25.67 -5.10 -10.36
C SER A 54 25.29 -4.93 -8.89
N VAL A 55 24.28 -4.12 -8.57
CA VAL A 55 23.96 -3.75 -7.18
C VAL A 55 22.99 -4.76 -6.58
N PHE A 56 23.40 -5.43 -5.51
CA PHE A 56 22.55 -6.31 -4.72
C PHE A 56 22.19 -5.67 -3.38
N VAL A 57 20.92 -5.80 -2.99
CA VAL A 57 20.35 -5.27 -1.75
C VAL A 57 19.76 -6.42 -0.93
N SER A 58 19.95 -6.39 0.38
CA SER A 58 19.38 -7.38 1.29
C SER A 58 17.96 -6.99 1.69
N CYS A 59 16.98 -7.87 1.44
CA CYS A 59 15.61 -7.66 1.88
C CYS A 59 15.51 -7.77 3.40
N LEU A 60 15.04 -6.71 4.07
CA LEU A 60 14.91 -6.69 5.53
C LEU A 60 13.89 -7.71 6.07
N GLN A 61 12.91 -8.11 5.24
CA GLN A 61 11.82 -9.02 5.61
C GLN A 61 12.23 -10.49 5.54
N CYS A 62 12.76 -10.94 4.40
CA CYS A 62 13.13 -12.35 4.20
C CYS A 62 14.65 -12.63 4.25
N LYS A 63 15.47 -11.60 4.47
CA LYS A 63 16.94 -11.64 4.53
C LYS A 63 17.63 -12.17 3.26
N ARG A 64 16.92 -12.25 2.13
CA ARG A 64 17.50 -12.66 0.84
C ARG A 64 18.20 -11.48 0.17
N GLN A 65 19.31 -11.77 -0.50
CA GLN A 65 19.92 -10.83 -1.44
C GLN A 65 19.13 -10.78 -2.74
N VAL A 66 18.85 -9.57 -3.21
CA VAL A 66 18.04 -9.30 -4.39
C VAL A 66 18.73 -8.23 -5.21
N HIS A 67 18.76 -8.41 -6.53
CA HIS A 67 19.26 -7.36 -7.41
C HIS A 67 18.43 -6.07 -7.26
N ALA A 68 19.08 -4.91 -7.16
CA ALA A 68 18.45 -3.63 -6.87
C ALA A 68 17.31 -3.31 -7.84
N SER A 69 17.51 -3.55 -9.15
CA SER A 69 16.48 -3.35 -10.18
C SER A 69 15.24 -4.26 -10.03
N ARG A 70 15.31 -5.31 -9.22
CA ARG A 70 14.21 -6.25 -8.94
C ARG A 70 13.65 -6.12 -7.53
N TYR A 71 14.16 -5.17 -6.74
CA TYR A 71 13.81 -5.06 -5.32
C TYR A 71 12.33 -4.73 -5.10
N THR A 72 11.74 -3.84 -5.92
CA THR A 72 10.30 -3.51 -5.87
C THR A 72 9.42 -4.74 -6.12
N ASN A 73 9.68 -5.47 -7.22
CA ASN A 73 8.99 -6.73 -7.55
C ASN A 73 9.15 -7.79 -6.45
N HIS A 74 10.30 -7.83 -5.80
CA HIS A 74 10.54 -8.72 -4.67
C HIS A 74 9.69 -8.33 -3.46
N LEU A 75 9.65 -7.05 -3.09
CA LEU A 75 8.87 -6.55 -1.95
C LEU A 75 7.39 -6.88 -2.10
N GLU A 76 6.81 -6.67 -3.28
CA GLU A 76 5.41 -7.04 -3.55
C GLU A 76 5.12 -8.50 -3.22
N LYS A 77 5.99 -9.42 -3.67
CA LYS A 77 5.84 -10.87 -3.42
C LYS A 77 6.17 -11.27 -1.98
N CYS A 78 7.16 -10.60 -1.39
CA CYS A 78 7.68 -10.90 -0.05
C CYS A 78 6.69 -10.45 1.02
N LEU A 79 6.14 -9.25 0.90
CA LEU A 79 5.19 -8.67 1.86
C LEU A 79 3.81 -9.31 1.77
N THR A 80 3.34 -9.65 0.56
CA THR A 80 2.06 -10.35 0.38
C THR A 80 2.13 -11.84 0.73
N GLY A 81 3.30 -12.34 1.14
CA GLY A 81 3.49 -13.69 1.65
C GLY A 81 3.10 -14.75 0.62
N SER A 82 3.70 -14.73 -0.57
CA SER A 82 3.48 -15.73 -1.64
C SER A 82 2.00 -16.06 -1.92
N ARG A 83 1.06 -15.17 -1.58
CA ARG A 83 -0.32 -15.27 -2.01
C ARG A 83 -0.31 -14.98 -3.49
N ARG A 84 -0.69 -15.96 -4.31
CA ARG A 84 -0.89 -15.74 -5.75
C ARG A 84 -1.80 -14.52 -5.87
N MET A 85 -1.36 -13.50 -6.60
CA MET A 85 -2.24 -12.39 -6.93
C MET A 85 -3.53 -12.98 -7.49
N ILE A 86 -4.66 -12.66 -6.86
CA ILE A 86 -5.96 -13.12 -7.32
C ILE A 86 -6.16 -12.51 -8.70
N THR A 87 -6.10 -13.36 -9.72
CA THR A 87 -6.24 -12.91 -11.10
C THR A 87 -7.65 -12.33 -11.29
N PRO A 88 -7.85 -11.42 -12.26
CA PRO A 88 -9.18 -10.90 -12.56
C PRO A 88 -10.24 -12.00 -12.76
N LYS A 89 -9.83 -13.13 -13.34
CA LYS A 89 -10.67 -14.32 -13.53
C LYS A 89 -11.08 -14.96 -12.20
N GLN A 90 -10.15 -15.14 -11.27
CA GLN A 90 -10.47 -15.68 -9.94
C GLN A 90 -11.39 -14.76 -9.12
N ARG A 91 -11.29 -13.43 -9.31
CA ARG A 91 -12.24 -12.46 -8.72
C ARG A 91 -13.64 -12.60 -9.32
N GLN A 92 -13.76 -12.75 -10.64
CA GLN A 92 -15.05 -12.96 -11.30
C GLN A 92 -15.70 -14.31 -10.95
N ASP A 93 -14.89 -15.36 -10.82
CA ASP A 93 -15.39 -16.69 -10.46
C ASP A 93 -15.87 -16.72 -9.00
N ALA A 94 -15.16 -16.06 -8.08
CA ALA A 94 -15.61 -15.87 -6.70
C ALA A 94 -16.92 -15.07 -6.62
N ALA A 95 -17.05 -13.99 -7.41
CA ALA A 95 -18.27 -13.18 -7.48
C ALA A 95 -19.48 -14.02 -7.96
N ARG A 96 -19.31 -14.83 -9.02
CA ARG A 96 -20.34 -15.76 -9.50
C ARG A 96 -20.70 -16.83 -8.48
N GLU A 97 -19.73 -17.32 -7.71
CA GLU A 97 -20.00 -18.30 -6.66
C GLU A 97 -20.80 -17.70 -5.49
N THR A 98 -20.53 -16.45 -5.11
CA THR A 98 -21.35 -15.72 -4.12
C THR A 98 -22.78 -15.47 -4.60
N GLU A 99 -22.99 -15.11 -5.87
CA GLU A 99 -24.33 -14.95 -6.46
C GLU A 99 -25.12 -16.27 -6.44
N ARG A 100 -24.47 -17.39 -6.80
CA ARG A 100 -25.10 -18.72 -6.73
C ARG A 100 -25.49 -19.11 -5.31
N LYS A 101 -24.64 -18.83 -4.32
CA LYS A 101 -24.95 -19.11 -2.89
C LYS A 101 -26.11 -18.26 -2.39
N GLN A 102 -26.19 -16.99 -2.76
CA GLN A 102 -27.32 -16.11 -2.41
C GLN A 102 -28.64 -16.61 -3.01
N LEU A 103 -28.65 -17.05 -4.27
CA LEU A 103 -29.84 -17.63 -4.91
C LEU A 103 -30.27 -18.96 -4.28
N GLN A 104 -29.34 -19.77 -3.77
CA GLN A 104 -29.66 -20.98 -2.99
C GLN A 104 -30.24 -20.68 -1.60
N ILE A 105 -29.83 -19.57 -0.98
CA ILE A 105 -30.37 -19.13 0.31
C ILE A 105 -31.80 -18.60 0.14
N LEU A 106 -32.08 -17.85 -0.93
CA LEU A 106 -33.43 -17.36 -1.25
C LEU A 106 -34.42 -18.45 -1.66
N SER A 107 -33.95 -19.57 -2.21
CA SER A 107 -34.81 -20.67 -2.67
C SER A 107 -35.15 -21.69 -1.59
N LYS A 108 -34.64 -21.54 -0.35
CA LYS A 108 -35.09 -22.35 0.78
C LYS A 108 -36.43 -21.83 1.30
N PRO A 109 -37.50 -22.65 1.33
CA PRO A 109 -38.77 -22.24 1.92
C PRO A 109 -38.57 -21.94 3.41
N GLN A 110 -38.88 -20.71 3.79
CA GLN A 110 -39.00 -20.29 5.19
C GLN A 110 -40.14 -21.09 5.81
N LEU A 111 -39.83 -22.15 6.56
CA LEU A 111 -40.80 -22.86 7.38
C LEU A 111 -41.10 -21.99 8.61
N TYR A 112 -42.09 -21.11 8.47
CA TYR A 112 -42.64 -20.36 9.61
C TYR A 112 -43.30 -21.35 10.56
N ARG A 113 -42.64 -21.65 11.67
CA ARG A 113 -43.23 -22.38 12.79
C ARG A 113 -44.10 -21.40 13.58
N ALA A 114 -45.38 -21.34 13.24
CA ALA A 114 -46.37 -20.63 14.05
C ALA A 114 -46.72 -21.49 15.29
N GLY A 115 -46.24 -21.04 16.45
CA GLY A 115 -46.65 -21.48 17.78
C GLY A 115 -45.96 -20.53 18.77
N ALA A 116 -46.63 -19.81 19.66
CA ALA A 116 -47.85 -20.12 20.39
C ALA A 116 -48.46 -18.83 20.98
N PRO A 117 -49.71 -18.85 21.49
CA PRO A 117 -50.03 -18.16 22.74
C PRO A 117 -49.55 -18.97 23.96
#